data_AF-A0A3B8X2P7-F1
#
_entry.id   AF-A0A3B8X2P7-F1
#
_cell.length_a   1.000
_cell.length_b   1.000
_cell.length_c   1.000
_cell.angle_alpha   90.00
_cell.angle_beta   90.00
_cell.angle_gamma   90.00
#
_symmetry.space_group_name_H-M   'P 1'
#
loop_
_entity.id
_entity.type
_entity.pdbx_description
1 polymer ?
#
loop_
_entity_poly.entity_id
_entity_poly.type
_entity_poly.pdbx_seq_one_letter_code
_entity_poly.pdbx_strand_id
1 'polypeptide(L)'
;MVIGSIVAVGVAKMTFGGIGQNIWNPALVGRVFLLVSFPTYMTTWSQPQGLFGVDAVSGPTPLGAIQEGLMQGSSVQELTSAYNYSDLLFANLGGSAGEVCALALLAGFVYLCVRRVIKPWITLSIFATVALTSLIFWSIDPSRFTDPLFNLLTGGLILGACFMATDYVTSPMSLWGGVVFGVGIGFLTMMIRYFGSYPEGVSFAILIMNSVVPLLNMWFHQKKFGRK
;
A
#
# COMPACT_ATOMS: atom_id res chain seq x y z
N MET A 1 -3.88 -3.07 -19.28
CA MET A 1 -3.37 -4.30 -18.63
C MET A 1 -2.25 -4.99 -19.42
N VAL A 2 -2.43 -5.33 -20.71
CA VAL A 2 -1.39 -6.00 -21.52
C VAL A 2 -0.04 -5.28 -21.49
N ILE A 3 -0.02 -3.96 -21.69
CA ILE A 3 1.19 -3.14 -21.64
C ILE A 3 1.89 -3.25 -20.27
N GLY A 4 1.12 -3.18 -19.17
CA GLY A 4 1.67 -3.31 -17.82
C GLY A 4 2.27 -4.69 -17.56
N SER A 5 1.63 -5.76 -18.07
CA SER A 5 2.18 -7.12 -17.99
C SER A 5 3.48 -7.28 -18.77
N ILE A 6 3.56 -6.68 -19.97
CA ILE A 6 4.78 -6.68 -20.79
C ILE A 6 5.91 -5.96 -20.07
N VAL A 7 5.65 -4.81 -19.45
CA VAL A 7 6.69 -4.07 -18.70
C VAL A 7 7.09 -4.82 -17.43
N ALA A 8 6.12 -5.34 -16.67
CA ALA A 8 6.38 -6.14 -15.47
C ALA A 8 7.25 -7.37 -15.78
N VAL A 9 6.90 -8.13 -16.82
CA VAL A 9 7.64 -9.35 -17.15
C VAL A 9 8.94 -9.03 -17.89
N GLY A 10 8.89 -8.18 -18.90
CA GLY A 10 10.05 -7.84 -19.73
C GLY A 10 11.12 -7.09 -18.97
N VAL A 11 10.75 -5.98 -18.32
CA VAL A 11 11.71 -5.06 -17.68
C VAL A 11 12.03 -5.48 -16.25
N ALA A 12 11.00 -5.77 -15.44
CA ALA A 12 11.23 -6.01 -14.01
C ALA A 12 11.66 -7.45 -13.68
N LYS A 13 11.31 -8.43 -14.51
CA LYS A 13 11.60 -9.85 -14.25
C LYS A 13 12.67 -10.45 -15.16
N MET A 14 12.57 -10.28 -16.48
CA MET A 14 13.47 -10.96 -17.42
C MET A 14 14.87 -10.33 -17.48
N THR A 15 14.99 -9.01 -17.28
CA THR A 15 16.30 -8.33 -17.26
C THR A 15 17.23 -8.81 -16.14
N PHE A 16 16.66 -9.31 -15.03
CA PHE A 16 17.42 -9.74 -13.86
C PHE A 16 17.61 -11.27 -13.76
N GLY A 17 17.37 -12.01 -14.84
CA GLY A 17 17.68 -13.45 -14.88
C GLY A 17 16.54 -14.38 -14.42
N GLY A 18 15.31 -13.88 -14.23
CA GLY A 18 14.13 -14.72 -14.03
C GLY A 18 13.69 -14.88 -12.55
N ILE A 19 13.14 -16.05 -12.21
CA ILE A 19 12.51 -16.28 -10.90
C ILE A 19 13.58 -16.39 -9.80
N GLY A 20 13.57 -15.46 -8.83
CA GLY A 20 14.41 -15.51 -7.63
C GLY A 20 15.55 -14.49 -7.58
N GLN A 21 15.77 -13.70 -8.63
CA GLN A 21 16.76 -12.61 -8.66
C GLN A 21 16.12 -11.22 -8.84
N ASN A 22 14.83 -11.09 -8.57
CA ASN A 22 14.10 -9.84 -8.73
C ASN A 22 14.52 -8.82 -7.66
N ILE A 23 15.10 -7.70 -8.07
CA ILE A 23 15.38 -6.56 -7.17
C ILE A 23 14.06 -5.90 -6.74
N TRP A 24 13.09 -5.81 -7.66
CA TRP A 24 11.78 -5.20 -7.42
C TRP A 24 10.67 -6.20 -7.62
N ASN A 25 9.56 -6.01 -6.88
CA ASN A 25 8.33 -6.77 -7.10
C ASN A 25 7.77 -6.45 -8.50
N PRO A 26 7.76 -7.42 -9.45
CA PRO A 26 7.41 -7.14 -10.84
C PRO A 26 5.95 -6.67 -11.01
N ALA A 27 5.04 -7.17 -10.18
CA ALA A 27 3.63 -6.76 -10.23
C ALA A 27 3.45 -5.29 -9.84
N LEU A 28 4.20 -4.84 -8.82
CA LEU A 28 4.21 -3.44 -8.41
C LEU A 28 4.84 -2.52 -9.48
N VAL A 29 5.92 -2.96 -10.13
CA VAL A 29 6.52 -2.18 -11.23
C VAL A 29 5.52 -1.99 -12.37
N GLY A 30 4.80 -3.04 -12.76
CA GLY A 30 3.74 -2.95 -13.78
C GLY A 30 2.61 -1.99 -13.37
N ARG A 31 2.15 -2.06 -12.11
CA ARG A 31 1.11 -1.16 -11.57
C ARG A 31 1.58 0.30 -11.58
N VAL A 32 2.78 0.56 -11.06
CA VAL A 32 3.35 1.91 -10.98
C VAL A 32 3.59 2.50 -12.36
N PHE A 33 4.10 1.71 -13.31
CA PHE A 33 4.24 2.15 -14.69
C PHE A 33 2.90 2.59 -15.30
N LEU A 34 1.85 1.78 -15.13
CA LEU A 34 0.52 2.13 -15.62
C LEU A 34 -0.05 3.37 -14.93
N LEU A 35 0.18 3.54 -13.62
CA LEU A 35 -0.29 4.71 -12.87
C LEU A 35 0.40 5.99 -13.35
N VAL A 36 1.70 5.96 -13.63
CA VAL A 36 2.45 7.12 -14.13
C VAL A 36 2.13 7.42 -15.60
N SER A 37 2.05 6.40 -16.46
CA SER A 37 1.82 6.60 -17.89
C SER A 37 0.36 6.82 -18.26
N PHE A 38 -0.58 6.24 -17.50
CA PHE A 38 -2.02 6.27 -17.79
C PHE A 38 -2.85 6.54 -16.51
N PRO A 39 -2.66 7.69 -15.83
CA PRO A 39 -3.30 7.97 -14.56
C PRO A 39 -4.83 7.99 -14.66
N THR A 40 -5.39 8.58 -15.72
CA THR A 40 -6.85 8.74 -15.91
C THR A 40 -7.60 7.40 -15.90
N TYR A 41 -7.03 6.37 -16.53
CA TYR A 41 -7.62 5.03 -16.58
C TYR A 41 -7.42 4.23 -15.28
N MET A 42 -6.47 4.63 -14.44
CA MET A 42 -6.15 3.94 -13.18
C MET A 42 -6.85 4.57 -11.97
N THR A 43 -7.36 5.79 -12.10
CA THR A 43 -8.05 6.54 -11.02
C THR A 43 -9.57 6.60 -11.19
N THR A 44 -10.10 6.18 -12.34
CA THR A 44 -11.55 6.13 -12.58
C THR A 44 -12.11 4.81 -12.06
N TRP A 45 -12.87 4.86 -10.97
CA TRP A 45 -13.53 3.69 -10.38
C TRP A 45 -15.05 3.84 -10.47
N SER A 46 -15.74 2.75 -10.78
CA SER A 46 -17.20 2.70 -10.68
C SER A 46 -17.61 2.40 -9.23
N GLN A 47 -18.53 3.17 -8.67
CA GLN A 47 -19.06 2.91 -7.34
C GLN A 47 -20.04 1.72 -7.40
N PRO A 48 -19.86 0.67 -6.58
CA PRO A 48 -20.81 -0.44 -6.55
C PRO A 48 -22.09 -0.02 -5.81
N GLN A 49 -23.19 0.18 -6.54
CA GLN A 49 -24.52 0.35 -5.93
C GLN A 49 -25.22 -1.00 -5.74
N GLY A 50 -24.91 -1.67 -4.62
CA GLY A 50 -25.69 -2.80 -4.11
C GLY A 50 -25.88 -3.98 -5.07
N LEU A 51 -26.60 -5.01 -4.62
CA LEU A 51 -26.81 -6.25 -5.37
C LEU A 51 -27.78 -6.09 -6.58
N PHE A 52 -28.45 -4.93 -6.72
CA PHE A 52 -29.54 -4.69 -7.68
C PHE A 52 -29.53 -3.31 -8.38
N GLY A 53 -28.42 -2.55 -8.36
CA GLY A 53 -28.30 -1.27 -9.08
C GLY A 53 -27.82 -1.44 -10.53
N VAL A 54 -28.55 -0.89 -11.51
CA VAL A 54 -28.32 -1.07 -12.96
C VAL A 54 -27.41 0.01 -13.57
N ASP A 55 -26.93 1.00 -12.80
CA ASP A 55 -26.01 2.01 -13.35
C ASP A 55 -24.90 2.33 -12.35
N ALA A 56 -23.66 2.00 -12.72
CA ALA A 56 -22.50 2.18 -11.86
C ALA A 56 -21.95 3.59 -12.09
N VAL A 57 -22.33 4.53 -11.21
CA VAL A 57 -21.83 5.90 -11.28
C VAL A 57 -20.33 5.91 -10.95
N SER A 58 -19.52 6.47 -11.83
CA SER A 58 -18.08 6.65 -11.61
C SER A 58 -17.84 7.64 -10.47
N GLY A 59 -17.07 7.25 -9.47
CA GLY A 59 -16.73 8.07 -8.32
C GLY A 59 -15.26 7.93 -7.93
N PRO A 60 -14.62 9.00 -7.42
CA PRO A 60 -13.26 8.95 -6.93
C PRO A 60 -13.14 8.01 -5.72
N THR A 61 -11.95 7.45 -5.50
CA THR A 61 -11.66 6.73 -4.24
C THR A 61 -11.74 7.70 -3.06
N PRO A 62 -12.06 7.24 -1.82
CA PRO A 62 -12.14 8.10 -0.64
C PRO A 62 -10.90 8.97 -0.43
N LEU A 63 -9.70 8.45 -0.73
CA LEU A 63 -8.46 9.22 -0.68
C LEU A 63 -8.35 10.24 -1.82
N GLY A 64 -8.77 9.88 -3.04
CA GLY A 64 -8.83 10.81 -4.16
C GLY A 64 -9.81 11.95 -3.92
N ALA A 65 -10.99 11.63 -3.37
CA ALA A 65 -12.04 12.59 -3.01
C ALA A 65 -11.57 13.57 -1.93
N ILE A 66 -10.86 13.08 -0.90
CA ILE A 66 -10.30 13.95 0.15
C ILE A 66 -9.18 14.82 -0.43
N GLN A 67 -8.31 14.29 -1.28
CA GLN A 67 -7.23 15.07 -1.88
C GLN A 67 -7.78 16.17 -2.80
N GLU A 68 -8.80 15.85 -3.61
CA GLU A 68 -9.49 16.83 -4.46
C GLU A 68 -10.22 17.89 -3.62
N GLY A 69 -10.94 17.48 -2.56
CA GLY A 69 -11.61 18.39 -1.64
C GLY A 69 -10.63 19.31 -0.89
N LEU A 70 -9.45 18.80 -0.51
CA LEU A 70 -8.38 19.61 0.07
C LEU A 70 -7.83 20.63 -0.91
N MET A 71 -7.67 20.27 -2.17
CA MET A 71 -7.26 21.19 -3.23
C MET A 71 -8.31 22.27 -3.50
N GLN A 72 -9.58 21.98 -3.24
CA GLN A 72 -10.71 22.93 -3.32
C GLN A 72 -10.90 23.76 -2.04
N GLY A 73 -10.07 23.57 -1.00
CA GLY A 73 -10.08 24.37 0.23
C GLY A 73 -11.10 23.92 1.29
N SER A 74 -11.69 22.74 1.14
CA SER A 74 -12.59 22.16 2.15
C SER A 74 -11.82 21.40 3.24
N SER A 75 -12.36 21.41 4.47
CA SER A 75 -11.69 20.81 5.63
C SER A 75 -11.78 19.28 5.61
N VAL A 76 -10.72 18.58 6.04
CA VAL A 76 -10.71 17.10 6.12
C VAL A 76 -11.89 16.57 6.94
N GLN A 77 -12.33 17.33 7.95
CA GLN A 77 -13.38 16.94 8.89
C GLN A 77 -14.77 16.88 8.24
N GLU A 78 -15.09 17.80 7.32
CA GLU A 78 -16.35 17.79 6.56
C GLU A 78 -16.37 16.65 5.54
N LEU A 79 -15.22 16.33 4.94
CA LEU A 79 -15.11 15.26 3.94
C LEU A 79 -15.11 13.87 4.57
N THR A 80 -14.53 13.73 5.76
CA THR A 80 -14.45 12.43 6.45
C THR A 80 -15.75 12.08 7.17
N SER A 81 -16.52 13.08 7.61
CA SER A 81 -17.83 12.87 8.26
C SER A 81 -18.91 12.30 7.33
N ALA A 82 -18.71 12.37 6.01
CA ALA A 82 -19.55 11.70 5.02
C ALA A 82 -19.30 10.19 4.92
N TYR A 83 -18.21 9.67 5.50
CA TYR A 83 -17.85 8.26 5.42
C TYR A 83 -17.98 7.58 6.78
N ASN A 84 -18.86 6.57 6.89
CA ASN A 84 -18.89 5.70 8.06
C ASN A 84 -17.73 4.68 7.98
N TYR A 85 -17.03 4.48 9.10
CA TYR A 85 -15.99 3.44 9.22
C TYR A 85 -16.52 2.03 8.95
N SER A 86 -17.80 1.77 9.22
CA SER A 86 -18.46 0.51 8.86
C SER A 86 -18.54 0.30 7.36
N ASP A 87 -18.79 1.36 6.58
CA ASP A 87 -18.93 1.26 5.13
C ASP A 87 -17.57 1.09 4.43
N LEU A 88 -16.49 1.62 5.05
CA LEU A 88 -15.10 1.34 4.69
C LEU A 88 -14.71 -0.13 4.96
N LEU A 89 -15.34 -0.79 5.94
CA LEU A 89 -15.09 -2.19 6.28
C LEU A 89 -15.94 -3.19 5.48
N PHE A 90 -17.17 -2.83 5.12
CA PHE A 90 -18.18 -3.70 4.50
C PHE A 90 -18.45 -3.44 3.01
N ALA A 91 -17.50 -2.85 2.31
CA ALA A 91 -17.48 -2.81 0.85
C ALA A 91 -18.51 -1.89 0.15
N ASN A 92 -19.06 -0.88 0.82
CA ASN A 92 -20.13 -0.02 0.28
C ASN A 92 -19.66 1.31 -0.32
N LEU A 93 -18.35 1.49 -0.52
CA LEU A 93 -17.77 2.74 -1.02
C LEU A 93 -17.05 2.54 -2.36
N GLY A 94 -17.00 3.60 -3.17
CA GLY A 94 -16.22 3.63 -4.40
C GLY A 94 -14.74 3.36 -4.14
N GLY A 95 -14.15 2.41 -4.86
CA GLY A 95 -12.75 2.04 -4.67
C GLY A 95 -12.41 0.77 -5.43
N SER A 96 -11.13 0.44 -5.52
CA SER A 96 -10.74 -0.84 -6.11
C SER A 96 -11.29 -1.99 -5.26
N ALA A 97 -11.77 -3.08 -5.85
CA ALA A 97 -12.30 -4.25 -5.12
C ALA A 97 -11.32 -4.79 -4.04
N GLY A 98 -10.01 -4.56 -4.23
CA GLY A 98 -8.97 -4.89 -3.26
C GLY A 98 -8.82 -3.90 -2.08
N GLU A 99 -9.37 -2.70 -2.14
CA GLU A 99 -9.38 -1.73 -1.03
C GLU A 99 -10.66 -1.84 -0.21
N VAL A 100 -11.75 -2.17 -0.89
CA VAL A 100 -13.13 -2.11 -0.42
C VAL A 100 -13.48 -3.33 0.46
N CYS A 101 -12.75 -4.44 0.33
CA CYS A 101 -12.92 -5.67 1.13
C CYS A 101 -11.82 -5.84 2.21
N ALA A 102 -11.60 -4.84 3.07
CA ALA A 102 -10.57 -4.87 4.11
C ALA A 102 -10.67 -6.11 5.03
N LEU A 103 -11.90 -6.54 5.37
CA LEU A 103 -12.12 -7.72 6.22
C LEU A 103 -11.63 -9.01 5.55
N ALA A 104 -11.90 -9.19 4.25
CA ALA A 104 -11.43 -10.35 3.50
C ALA A 104 -9.90 -10.39 3.39
N LEU A 105 -9.26 -9.23 3.22
CA LEU A 105 -7.80 -9.13 3.21
C LEU A 105 -7.17 -9.46 4.55
N LEU A 106 -7.74 -8.96 5.66
CA LEU A 106 -7.28 -9.30 7.00
C LEU A 106 -7.46 -10.79 7.29
N ALA A 107 -8.58 -11.39 6.89
CA ALA A 107 -8.80 -12.83 7.00
C ALA A 107 -7.75 -13.63 6.19
N GLY A 108 -7.45 -13.20 4.96
CA GLY A 108 -6.39 -13.77 4.13
C GLY A 108 -5.00 -13.64 4.76
N PHE A 109 -4.69 -12.49 5.37
CA PHE A 109 -3.44 -12.28 6.09
C PHE A 109 -3.31 -13.21 7.31
N VAL A 110 -4.36 -13.31 8.14
CA VAL A 110 -4.40 -14.23 9.28
C VAL A 110 -4.19 -15.67 8.81
N TYR A 111 -4.83 -16.08 7.71
CA TYR A 111 -4.63 -17.40 7.13
C TYR A 111 -3.16 -17.65 6.72
N LEU A 112 -2.50 -16.68 6.09
CA LEU A 112 -1.09 -16.81 5.69
C LEU A 112 -0.12 -16.81 6.89
N CYS A 113 -0.45 -16.08 7.97
CA CYS A 113 0.28 -16.13 9.23
C CYS A 113 0.14 -17.50 9.91
N VAL A 114 -1.07 -18.07 9.96
CA VAL A 114 -1.31 -19.42 10.52
C VAL A 114 -0.55 -20.48 9.75
N ARG A 115 -0.49 -20.36 8.42
CA ARG A 115 0.29 -21.26 7.54
C ARG A 115 1.80 -21.05 7.64
N ARG A 116 2.27 -20.09 8.45
CA ARG A 116 3.69 -19.72 8.64
C ARG A 116 4.43 -19.46 7.33
N VAL A 117 3.68 -19.04 6.31
CA VAL A 117 4.26 -18.57 5.06
C VAL A 117 4.90 -17.22 5.41
N ILE A 118 4.08 -16.25 5.81
CA ILE A 118 4.55 -14.87 5.97
C ILE A 118 5.12 -14.61 7.37
N LYS A 119 6.23 -13.84 7.39
CA LYS A 119 6.82 -13.22 8.59
C LYS A 119 6.03 -11.96 8.97
N PRO A 120 5.29 -11.94 10.09
CA PRO A 120 4.37 -10.83 10.41
C PRO A 120 5.08 -9.52 10.80
N TRP A 121 6.38 -9.57 11.13
CA TRP A 121 7.13 -8.40 11.60
C TRP A 121 7.17 -7.26 10.57
N ILE A 122 7.25 -7.56 9.26
CA ILE A 122 7.26 -6.55 8.20
C ILE A 122 5.92 -5.80 8.19
N THR A 123 4.82 -6.54 8.10
CA THR A 123 3.46 -6.00 8.03
C THR A 123 3.09 -5.23 9.31
N LEU A 124 3.42 -5.76 10.48
CA LEU A 124 3.19 -5.08 11.76
C LEU A 124 3.99 -3.77 11.87
N SER A 125 5.23 -3.76 11.38
CA SER A 125 6.06 -2.54 11.37
C SER A 125 5.46 -1.47 10.46
N ILE A 126 4.94 -1.85 9.29
CA ILE A 126 4.25 -0.92 8.37
C ILE A 126 3.03 -0.30 9.05
N PHE A 127 2.14 -1.12 9.62
CA PHE A 127 0.95 -0.63 10.32
C PHE A 127 1.30 0.27 11.50
N ALA A 128 2.29 -0.12 12.31
CA ALA A 128 2.73 0.68 13.45
C ALA A 128 3.28 2.03 13.01
N THR A 129 4.15 2.07 11.99
CA THR A 129 4.72 3.34 11.53
C THR A 129 3.68 4.24 10.89
N VAL A 130 2.75 3.69 10.11
CA VAL A 130 1.64 4.46 9.51
C VAL A 130 0.74 5.04 10.60
N ALA A 131 0.34 4.23 11.58
CA ALA A 131 -0.47 4.69 12.71
C ALA A 131 0.24 5.79 13.51
N LEU A 132 1.53 5.63 13.81
CA LEU A 132 2.29 6.61 14.57
C LEU A 132 2.49 7.92 13.79
N THR A 133 2.89 7.84 12.53
CA THR A 133 3.14 9.04 11.72
C THR A 133 1.84 9.80 11.46
N SER A 134 0.76 9.11 11.08
CA SER A 134 -0.56 9.74 10.94
C SER A 134 -1.06 10.37 12.24
N LEU A 135 -0.88 9.72 13.39
CA LEU A 135 -1.30 10.27 14.69
C LEU A 135 -0.54 11.55 15.04
N ILE A 136 0.77 11.61 14.78
CA ILE A 136 1.58 12.81 15.01
C ILE A 136 1.09 13.96 14.12
N PHE A 137 0.90 13.72 12.82
CA PHE A 137 0.45 14.77 11.89
C PHE A 137 -0.98 15.23 12.20
N TRP A 138 -1.89 14.31 12.48
CA TRP A 138 -3.25 14.62 12.89
C TRP A 138 -3.30 15.43 14.20
N SER A 139 -2.42 15.15 15.16
CA SER A 139 -2.35 15.91 16.41
C SER A 139 -1.82 17.34 16.23
N ILE A 140 -1.02 17.59 15.18
CA ILE A 140 -0.49 18.93 14.88
C ILE A 140 -1.54 19.77 14.16
N ASP A 141 -2.20 19.20 13.14
CA ASP A 141 -3.22 19.90 12.36
C ASP A 141 -4.35 18.95 11.92
N PRO A 142 -5.41 18.82 12.73
CA PRO A 142 -6.56 17.96 12.41
C PRO A 142 -7.34 18.41 11.17
N SER A 143 -7.15 19.64 10.70
CA SER A 143 -7.91 20.20 9.56
C SER A 143 -7.30 19.84 8.20
N ARG A 144 -5.99 19.56 8.18
CA ARG A 144 -5.20 19.24 6.99
C ARG A 144 -4.83 17.75 6.88
N PHE A 145 -4.77 17.04 8.00
CA PHE A 145 -4.34 15.63 8.02
C PHE A 145 -5.49 14.69 8.37
N THR A 146 -5.56 13.57 7.66
CA THR A 146 -6.57 12.51 7.85
C THR A 146 -6.29 11.66 9.09
N ASP A 147 -7.35 11.06 9.64
CA ASP A 147 -7.25 10.25 10.85
C ASP A 147 -6.40 8.98 10.65
N PRO A 148 -5.75 8.45 11.71
CA PRO A 148 -4.92 7.25 11.61
C PRO A 148 -5.65 6.01 11.11
N LEU A 149 -6.89 5.79 11.55
CA LEU A 149 -7.71 4.65 11.16
C LEU A 149 -8.11 4.75 9.68
N PHE A 150 -8.49 5.94 9.21
CA PHE A 150 -8.73 6.18 7.79
C PHE A 150 -7.50 5.88 6.95
N ASN A 151 -6.31 6.31 7.36
CA ASN A 151 -5.07 6.01 6.63
C ASN A 151 -4.75 4.51 6.58
N LEU A 152 -5.05 3.77 7.65
CA LEU A 152 -4.80 2.33 7.69
C LEU A 152 -5.78 1.55 6.80
N LEU A 153 -7.05 1.95 6.77
CA LEU A 153 -8.12 1.24 6.05
C LEU A 153 -8.18 1.59 4.56
N THR A 154 -7.59 2.71 4.13
CA THR A 154 -7.70 3.19 2.75
C THR A 154 -6.39 3.07 1.94
N GLY A 155 -6.50 3.23 0.61
CA GLY A 155 -5.36 3.44 -0.29
C GLY A 155 -4.47 2.22 -0.46
N GLY A 156 -5.10 1.05 -0.54
CA GLY A 156 -4.45 -0.23 -0.78
C GLY A 156 -3.43 -0.63 0.28
N LEU A 157 -3.43 0.00 1.46
CA LEU A 157 -2.38 -0.19 2.46
C LEU A 157 -2.38 -1.59 3.04
N ILE A 158 -3.55 -2.11 3.41
CA ILE A 158 -3.68 -3.49 3.90
C ILE A 158 -3.23 -4.48 2.83
N LEU A 159 -3.65 -4.28 1.58
CA LEU A 159 -3.27 -5.13 0.45
C LEU A 159 -1.75 -5.10 0.24
N GLY A 160 -1.17 -3.90 0.15
CA GLY A 160 0.25 -3.70 -0.04
C GLY A 160 1.09 -4.25 1.11
N ALA A 161 0.69 -4.00 2.35
CA ALA A 161 1.41 -4.44 3.54
C ALA A 161 1.33 -5.96 3.80
N CYS A 162 0.18 -6.58 3.50
CA CYS A 162 -0.05 -8.00 3.78
C CYS A 162 0.36 -8.95 2.65
N PHE A 163 0.27 -8.51 1.38
CA PHE A 163 0.47 -9.40 0.22
C PHE A 163 1.62 -8.98 -0.70
N MET A 164 2.02 -7.70 -0.72
CA MET A 164 3.05 -7.21 -1.66
C MET A 164 4.40 -6.97 -0.98
N ALA A 165 4.41 -6.37 0.22
CA ALA A 165 5.62 -6.09 1.00
C ALA A 165 6.25 -7.36 1.59
N THR A 166 5.47 -8.44 1.70
CA THR A 166 5.88 -9.73 2.27
C THR A 166 6.37 -10.72 1.21
N ASP A 167 6.64 -10.26 0.00
CA ASP A 167 7.23 -11.09 -1.06
C ASP A 167 8.66 -11.51 -0.68
N TYR A 168 8.95 -12.81 -0.72
CA TYR A 168 10.21 -13.37 -0.20
C TYR A 168 11.44 -13.02 -1.02
N VAL A 169 11.27 -12.76 -2.31
CA VAL A 169 12.41 -12.47 -3.20
C VAL A 169 12.91 -11.05 -3.01
N THR A 170 12.01 -10.14 -2.65
CA THR A 170 12.27 -8.70 -2.59
C THR A 170 12.39 -8.16 -1.17
N SER A 171 12.10 -8.96 -0.14
CA SER A 171 12.19 -8.56 1.27
C SER A 171 13.51 -8.98 1.94
N PRO A 172 13.97 -8.28 3.00
CA PRO A 172 15.19 -8.64 3.72
C PRO A 172 15.11 -10.00 4.41
N MET A 173 16.24 -10.69 4.50
CA MET A 173 16.30 -12.03 5.11
C MET A 173 16.32 -11.99 6.65
N SER A 174 16.92 -10.94 7.23
CA SER A 174 17.06 -10.78 8.67
C SER A 174 15.82 -10.17 9.33
N LEU A 175 15.61 -10.50 10.61
CA LEU A 175 14.44 -10.02 11.37
C LEU A 175 14.50 -8.50 11.57
N TRP A 176 15.65 -7.98 12.01
CA TRP A 176 15.88 -6.54 12.17
C TRP A 176 15.87 -5.77 10.85
N GLY A 177 16.43 -6.35 9.78
CA GLY A 177 16.34 -5.77 8.44
C GLY A 177 14.89 -5.66 7.96
N GLY A 178 14.06 -6.67 8.24
CA GLY A 178 12.63 -6.65 7.94
C GLY A 178 11.84 -5.58 8.71
N VAL A 179 12.19 -5.31 9.97
CA VAL A 179 11.57 -4.23 10.77
C VAL A 179 11.94 -2.87 10.18
N VAL A 180 13.22 -2.61 9.94
CA VAL A 180 13.67 -1.33 9.33
C VAL A 180 13.04 -1.14 7.95
N PHE A 181 12.92 -2.22 7.17
CA PHE A 181 12.24 -2.22 5.89
C PHE A 181 10.76 -1.82 6.02
N GLY A 182 10.02 -2.44 6.94
CA GLY A 182 8.62 -2.10 7.18
C GLY A 182 8.42 -0.68 7.69
N VAL A 183 9.29 -0.20 8.59
CA VAL A 183 9.28 1.19 9.06
C VAL A 183 9.52 2.16 7.90
N GLY A 184 10.49 1.88 7.03
CA GLY A 184 10.77 2.69 5.85
C GLY A 184 9.58 2.76 4.89
N ILE A 185 8.90 1.64 4.62
CA ILE A 185 7.71 1.61 3.77
C ILE A 185 6.58 2.46 4.39
N GLY A 186 6.30 2.27 5.68
CA GLY A 186 5.22 3.00 6.36
C GLY A 186 5.46 4.51 6.38
N PHE A 187 6.69 4.93 6.68
CA PHE A 187 7.07 6.34 6.69
C PHE A 187 6.99 6.97 5.29
N LEU A 188 7.58 6.34 4.28
CA LEU A 188 7.55 6.83 2.89
C LEU A 188 6.12 6.89 2.35
N THR A 189 5.28 5.92 2.71
CA THR A 189 3.86 5.93 2.32
C THR A 189 3.17 7.19 2.82
N MET A 190 3.36 7.58 4.08
CA MET A 190 2.73 8.77 4.65
C MET A 190 3.29 10.06 4.07
N MET A 191 4.60 10.12 3.83
CA MET A 191 5.21 11.27 3.15
C MET A 191 4.63 11.47 1.74
N ILE A 192 4.44 10.38 0.98
CA ILE A 192 3.85 10.45 -0.36
C ILE A 192 2.37 10.83 -0.28
N ARG A 193 1.61 10.34 0.70
CA ARG A 193 0.19 10.67 0.84
C ARG A 193 -0.07 12.13 1.21
N TYR A 194 0.75 12.71 2.09
CA TYR A 194 0.53 14.08 2.56
C TYR A 194 1.19 15.15 1.67
N PHE A 195 2.35 14.85 1.08
CA PHE A 195 3.10 15.81 0.27
C PHE A 195 3.10 15.50 -1.22
N GLY A 196 2.67 14.30 -1.63
CA GLY A 196 2.65 13.88 -3.02
C GLY A 196 1.33 14.20 -3.72
N SER A 197 1.37 14.18 -5.05
CA SER A 197 0.21 14.36 -5.92
C SER A 197 -0.63 13.09 -6.12
N TYR A 198 -0.24 11.98 -5.49
CA TYR A 198 -0.89 10.69 -5.67
C TYR A 198 -1.52 10.21 -4.36
N PRO A 199 -2.83 9.87 -4.36
CA PRO A 199 -3.52 9.42 -3.16
C PRO A 199 -3.04 8.04 -2.67
N GLU A 200 -2.49 7.22 -3.58
CA GLU A 200 -1.91 5.91 -3.28
C GLU A 200 -0.37 5.96 -3.22
N GLY A 201 0.20 6.05 -2.01
CA GLY A 201 1.67 6.07 -1.80
C GLY A 201 2.34 4.71 -1.61
N VAL A 202 1.58 3.64 -1.32
CA VAL A 202 2.11 2.36 -0.82
C VAL A 202 2.95 1.63 -1.87
N SER A 203 2.49 1.59 -3.12
CA SER A 203 3.17 0.89 -4.21
C SER A 203 4.56 1.48 -4.49
N PHE A 204 4.66 2.81 -4.48
CA PHE A 204 5.92 3.53 -4.66
C PHE A 204 6.86 3.30 -3.48
N ALA A 205 6.35 3.37 -2.24
CA ALA A 205 7.14 3.15 -1.04
C ALA A 205 7.77 1.74 -1.01
N ILE A 206 7.02 0.71 -1.39
CA ILE A 206 7.54 -0.66 -1.48
C ILE A 206 8.65 -0.76 -2.53
N LEU A 207 8.47 -0.20 -3.72
CA LEU A 207 9.50 -0.25 -4.78
C LEU A 207 10.78 0.47 -4.37
N ILE A 208 10.67 1.63 -3.71
CA ILE A 208 11.83 2.36 -3.19
C ILE A 208 12.57 1.50 -2.16
N MET A 209 11.84 0.92 -1.21
CA MET A 209 12.45 0.12 -0.15
C MET A 209 13.03 -1.19 -0.66
N ASN A 210 12.45 -1.81 -1.69
CA ASN A 210 13.00 -2.97 -2.38
C ASN A 210 14.42 -2.70 -2.92
N SER A 211 14.67 -1.50 -3.45
CA SER A 211 16.02 -1.08 -3.88
C SER A 211 17.03 -1.01 -2.72
N VAL A 212 16.55 -0.77 -1.50
CA VAL A 212 17.37 -0.62 -0.28
C VAL A 212 17.61 -1.97 0.40
N VAL A 213 16.90 -3.03 0.01
CA VAL A 213 17.04 -4.38 0.62
C VAL A 213 18.45 -4.96 0.52
N PRO A 214 19.20 -4.86 -0.60
CA PRO A 214 20.59 -5.29 -0.65
C PRO A 214 21.46 -4.61 0.41
N LEU A 215 21.28 -3.30 0.62
CA LEU A 215 21.99 -2.53 1.64
C LEU A 215 21.61 -2.97 3.06
N LEU A 216 20.32 -3.19 3.30
CA LEU A 216 19.83 -3.70 4.60
C LEU A 216 20.39 -5.10 4.90
N ASN A 217 20.48 -5.97 3.89
CA ASN A 217 21.06 -7.31 4.05
C ASN A 217 22.57 -7.25 4.34
N MET A 218 23.29 -6.26 3.79
CA MET A 218 24.71 -6.03 4.10
C MET A 218 24.91 -5.56 5.55
N TRP A 219 24.08 -4.63 6.03
CA TRP A 219 24.18 -4.12 7.40
C TRP A 219 23.67 -5.12 8.45
N PHE A 220 22.52 -5.73 8.22
CA PHE A 220 21.90 -6.68 9.14
C PHE A 220 22.25 -8.12 8.77
N HIS A 221 23.55 -8.39 8.63
CA HIS A 221 24.05 -9.72 8.30
C HIS A 221 23.63 -10.71 9.39
N GLN A 222 23.00 -11.83 8.99
CA GLN A 222 22.82 -12.94 9.93
C GLN A 222 24.19 -13.55 10.23
N LYS A 223 24.54 -13.73 11.52
CA LYS A 223 25.74 -14.46 11.91
C LYS A 223 25.79 -15.78 11.13
N LYS A 224 26.86 -16.00 10.36
CA LYS A 224 27.09 -17.27 9.69
C LYS A 224 27.07 -18.36 10.75
N PHE A 225 26.11 -19.28 10.66
CA PHE A 225 26.17 -20.52 11.45
C PHE A 225 27.48 -21.24 11.04
N GLY A 226 28.36 -21.48 12.01
CA GLY A 226 29.56 -22.31 11.79
C GLY A 226 30.93 -21.67 12.03
N ARG A 227 31.07 -20.53 12.70
CA ARG A 227 32.36 -20.13 13.28
C ARG A 227 32.19 -19.90 14.78
N LYS A 228 32.95 -20.67 15.57
CA LYS A 228 33.04 -20.54 17.04
C LYS A 228 33.31 -19.10 17.44
#